data_AF-A0A814QA20-F1
#
_entry.id   AF-A0A814QA20-F1
#
_cell.length_a   1.000
_cell.length_b   1.000
_cell.length_c   1.000
_cell.angle_alpha   90.00
_cell.angle_beta   90.00
_cell.angle_gamma   90.00
#
_symmetry.space_group_name_H-M   'P 1'
#
loop_
_entity.id
_entity.type
_entity.pdbx_description
1 polymer ?
#
loop_
_entity_poly.entity_id
_entity_poly.type
_entity_poly.pdbx_seq_one_letter_code
_entity_poly.pdbx_strand_id
1 'polypeptide(L)'
;MIFIIFFLILCGISNGAQNVCRMPPRWKTHYDFDHSKRQHEWVTLNSKTDYYKLVLSWSPSFCKHLPSSQRNHTFQCQYDDFGLIVHGFWAQSRSAKNLRQHPRNCRNAEPLPLITIKRHFCMMPDESLIQAEWEKHGTCSFRTADEYLNTIEKVFTALTIPDIKYLLHDKRITQYKIKKVFLEKNPSLRANQIIVHMKGKDLVDVQICYDLKLKYTTCPRY
;
A
#
# COMPACT_ATOMS: atom_id res chain seq x y z
N MET A 1 -53.53 -30.19 -6.34
CA MET A 1 -52.12 -30.54 -6.64
C MET A 1 -51.38 -29.26 -6.95
N ILE A 2 -50.43 -28.89 -6.09
CA ILE A 2 -49.69 -27.62 -6.12
C ILE A 2 -48.48 -27.78 -7.05
N PHE A 3 -48.36 -26.93 -8.08
CA PHE A 3 -47.18 -26.84 -8.94
C PHE A 3 -46.10 -26.01 -8.22
N ILE A 4 -44.99 -26.64 -7.83
CA ILE A 4 -43.81 -25.96 -7.30
C ILE A 4 -42.89 -25.64 -8.48
N ILE A 5 -42.78 -24.36 -8.82
CA ILE A 5 -41.82 -23.83 -9.79
C ILE A 5 -40.46 -23.73 -9.10
N PHE A 6 -39.52 -24.60 -9.48
CA PHE A 6 -38.11 -24.49 -9.09
C PHE A 6 -37.48 -23.31 -9.84
N PHE A 7 -37.27 -22.19 -9.15
CA PHE A 7 -36.38 -21.12 -9.63
C PHE A 7 -34.94 -21.61 -9.50
N LEU A 8 -34.38 -22.11 -10.61
CA LEU A 8 -32.94 -22.30 -10.75
C LEU A 8 -32.28 -20.93 -10.79
N ILE A 9 -31.79 -20.47 -9.63
CA ILE A 9 -30.87 -19.34 -9.54
C ILE A 9 -29.56 -19.80 -10.18
N LEU A 10 -29.40 -19.50 -11.46
CA LEU A 10 -28.10 -19.47 -12.12
C LEU A 10 -27.27 -18.38 -11.44
N CYS A 11 -26.48 -18.78 -10.45
CA CYS A 11 -25.41 -17.97 -9.91
C CYS A 11 -24.42 -17.71 -11.05
N GLY A 12 -24.57 -16.56 -11.72
CA GLY A 12 -23.63 -16.08 -12.72
C GLY A 12 -22.27 -15.96 -12.06
N ILE A 13 -21.35 -16.86 -12.41
CA ILE A 13 -19.95 -16.74 -12.04
C ILE A 13 -19.42 -15.55 -12.84
N SER A 14 -19.42 -14.37 -12.24
CA SER A 14 -18.66 -13.24 -12.74
C SER A 14 -17.19 -13.58 -12.57
N ASN A 15 -16.61 -14.28 -13.55
CA ASN A 15 -15.18 -14.38 -13.75
C ASN A 15 -14.67 -12.98 -14.16
N GLY A 16 -14.61 -12.06 -13.20
CA GLY A 16 -13.69 -10.95 -13.30
C GLY A 16 -12.30 -11.56 -13.28
N ALA A 17 -11.58 -11.49 -14.39
CA ALA A 17 -10.19 -11.91 -14.46
C ALA A 17 -9.42 -11.22 -13.33
N GLN A 18 -9.18 -11.93 -12.24
CA GLN A 18 -8.20 -11.52 -11.27
C GLN A 18 -6.87 -11.63 -12.01
N ASN A 19 -6.26 -10.49 -12.34
CA ASN A 19 -4.93 -10.46 -12.91
C ASN A 19 -4.03 -11.30 -12.01
N VAL A 20 -3.59 -12.47 -12.49
CA VAL A 20 -2.65 -13.32 -11.78
C VAL A 20 -1.41 -12.49 -11.57
N CYS A 21 -1.03 -12.30 -10.32
CA CYS A 21 0.18 -11.58 -9.96
C CYS A 21 1.37 -12.08 -10.79
N ARG A 22 2.00 -11.18 -11.54
CA ARG A 22 3.18 -11.49 -12.34
C ARG A 22 4.43 -11.31 -11.49
N MET A 23 5.08 -12.43 -11.16
CA MET A 23 6.40 -12.40 -10.52
C MET A 23 7.51 -12.14 -11.55
N PRO A 24 8.63 -11.53 -11.14
CA PRO A 24 9.76 -11.31 -12.03
C PRO A 24 10.41 -12.65 -12.42
N PRO A 25 10.88 -12.78 -13.67
CA PRO A 25 11.63 -13.97 -14.10
C PRO A 25 13.02 -14.05 -13.44
N ARG A 26 13.53 -12.93 -12.91
CA ARG A 26 14.79 -12.82 -12.18
C ARG A 26 14.61 -11.88 -11.00
N TRP A 27 15.05 -12.31 -9.83
CA TRP A 27 14.98 -11.54 -8.60
C TRP A 27 16.24 -10.71 -8.42
N LYS A 28 16.10 -9.49 -7.90
CA LYS A 28 17.26 -8.71 -7.44
C LYS A 28 17.97 -9.49 -6.33
N THR A 29 19.31 -9.48 -6.32
CA THR A 29 20.12 -10.14 -5.28
C THR A 29 20.73 -9.15 -4.28
N HIS A 30 20.80 -7.87 -4.65
CA HIS A 30 21.24 -6.76 -3.81
C HIS A 30 20.12 -5.73 -3.68
N TYR A 31 19.00 -6.14 -3.10
CA TYR A 31 17.86 -5.25 -2.82
C TYR A 31 18.00 -4.50 -1.49
N ASP A 32 18.90 -4.96 -0.62
CA ASP A 32 19.26 -4.29 0.62
C ASP A 32 19.79 -2.89 0.33
N PHE A 33 19.20 -1.90 1.01
CA PHE A 33 19.55 -0.53 0.74
C PHE A 33 20.81 -0.18 1.52
N ASP A 34 21.83 0.34 0.83
CA ASP A 34 23.03 0.81 1.49
C ASP A 34 22.72 2.00 2.41
N HIS A 35 22.66 1.73 3.71
CA HIS A 35 22.40 2.72 4.75
C HIS A 35 23.44 3.85 4.79
N SER A 36 24.68 3.63 4.30
CA SER A 36 25.68 4.69 4.21
C SER A 36 25.29 5.78 3.21
N LYS A 37 24.43 5.47 2.24
CA LYS A 37 23.88 6.43 1.27
C LYS A 37 22.67 7.19 1.82
N ARG A 38 22.16 6.80 3.00
CA ARG A 38 21.07 7.47 3.74
C ARG A 38 21.55 8.52 4.74
N GLN A 39 22.77 9.06 4.62
CA GLN A 39 23.26 10.13 5.52
C GLN A 39 22.32 11.35 5.65
N HIS A 40 21.34 11.50 4.75
CA HIS A 40 20.32 12.56 4.75
C HIS A 40 18.91 12.08 5.16
N GLU A 41 18.72 10.80 5.50
CA GLU A 41 17.43 10.26 5.90
C GLU A 41 17.29 10.26 7.43
N TRP A 42 16.24 10.93 7.91
CA TRP A 42 16.04 11.21 9.33
C TRP A 42 15.85 9.91 10.14
N VAL A 43 16.73 9.69 11.11
CA VAL A 43 16.52 8.72 12.18
C VAL A 43 15.77 9.42 13.30
N THR A 44 14.56 8.96 13.62
CA THR A 44 13.77 9.54 14.70
C THR A 44 13.69 8.55 15.86
N LEU A 45 14.78 8.49 16.64
CA LEU A 45 14.96 7.48 17.71
C LEU A 45 13.94 7.59 18.85
N ASN A 46 13.33 8.76 19.07
CA ASN A 46 12.50 9.03 20.25
C ASN A 46 11.02 9.31 19.95
N SER A 47 10.55 9.02 18.73
CA SER A 47 9.12 9.17 18.41
C SER A 47 8.39 7.86 18.66
N LYS A 48 7.35 7.90 19.51
CA LYS A 48 6.50 6.74 19.78
C LYS A 48 5.53 6.51 18.62
N THR A 49 5.27 5.26 18.28
CA THR A 49 4.16 4.92 17.38
C THR A 49 2.82 4.96 18.12
N ASP A 50 1.90 5.78 17.62
CA ASP A 50 0.54 5.93 18.15
C ASP A 50 -0.53 5.35 17.21
N TYR A 51 -0.22 5.25 15.91
CA TYR A 51 -1.09 4.72 14.89
C TYR A 51 -0.28 4.27 13.67
N TYR A 52 -0.94 3.56 12.77
CA TYR A 52 -0.39 3.14 11.50
C TYR A 52 -1.11 3.77 10.33
N LYS A 53 -0.42 3.83 9.20
CA LYS A 53 -0.96 4.28 7.93
C LYS A 53 -0.62 3.27 6.84
N LEU A 54 -1.62 2.57 6.33
CA LEU A 54 -1.49 1.79 5.10
C LEU A 54 -1.50 2.78 3.93
N VAL A 55 -0.43 2.79 3.14
CA VAL A 55 -0.28 3.66 1.97
C VAL A 55 -0.38 2.82 0.72
N LEU A 56 -1.38 3.11 -0.10
CA LEU A 56 -1.60 2.45 -1.38
C LEU A 56 -1.20 3.39 -2.51
N SER A 57 -0.10 3.10 -3.21
CA SER A 57 0.37 3.93 -4.32
C SER A 57 -0.29 3.53 -5.63
N TRP A 58 -0.62 4.51 -6.46
CA TRP A 58 -1.13 4.27 -7.80
C TRP A 58 0.04 4.12 -8.80
N SER A 59 0.33 2.88 -9.21
CA SER A 59 1.48 2.54 -10.06
C SER A 59 1.56 3.37 -11.34
N PRO A 60 0.48 3.59 -12.13
CA PRO A 60 0.57 4.39 -13.35
C PRO A 60 1.05 5.83 -13.12
N SER A 61 0.56 6.50 -12.07
CA SER A 61 1.00 7.86 -11.77
C SER A 61 2.40 7.87 -11.15
N PHE A 62 2.78 6.88 -10.35
CA PHE A 62 4.15 6.73 -9.88
C PHE A 62 5.13 6.56 -11.07
N CYS A 63 4.82 5.65 -12.00
CA CYS A 63 5.65 5.38 -13.18
C CYS A 63 5.72 6.55 -14.17
N LYS A 64 4.64 7.33 -14.29
CA LYS A 64 4.62 8.57 -15.08
C LYS A 64 5.60 9.63 -14.56
N HIS A 65 5.78 9.71 -13.24
CA HIS A 65 6.60 10.73 -12.59
C HIS A 65 8.04 10.28 -12.28
N LEU A 66 8.35 9.01 -12.49
CA LEU A 66 9.71 8.51 -12.35
C LEU A 66 10.62 9.02 -13.47
N PRO A 67 11.88 9.37 -13.17
CA PRO A 67 12.90 9.61 -14.19
C PRO A 67 13.05 8.38 -15.10
N SER A 68 13.25 8.59 -16.41
CA SER A 68 13.37 7.50 -17.39
C SER A 68 14.47 6.50 -17.04
N SER A 69 15.57 6.97 -16.45
CA SER A 69 16.67 6.11 -15.97
C SER A 69 16.24 5.13 -14.88
N GLN A 70 15.32 5.52 -14.00
CA GLN A 70 14.82 4.67 -12.92
C GLN A 70 13.64 3.80 -13.36
N ARG A 71 12.82 4.31 -14.30
CA ARG A 71 11.63 3.62 -14.81
C ARG A 71 11.96 2.23 -15.34
N ASN A 72 13.05 2.09 -16.08
CA ASN A 72 13.52 0.83 -16.66
C ASN A 72 13.97 -0.22 -15.63
N HIS A 73 14.30 0.22 -14.41
CA HIS A 73 14.75 -0.65 -13.32
C HIS A 73 13.66 -0.89 -12.26
N THR A 74 12.48 -0.31 -12.44
CA THR A 74 11.36 -0.42 -11.50
C THR A 74 10.34 -1.40 -12.05
N PHE A 75 10.16 -2.53 -11.38
CA PHE A 75 9.40 -3.66 -11.91
C PHE A 75 7.96 -3.29 -12.29
N GLN A 76 7.24 -2.61 -11.40
CA GLN A 76 5.86 -2.15 -11.68
C GLN A 76 5.73 -1.15 -12.83
N CYS A 77 6.84 -0.59 -13.34
CA CYS A 77 6.83 0.33 -14.47
C CYS A 77 7.22 -0.34 -15.80
N GLN A 78 7.58 -1.62 -15.74
CA GLN A 78 7.75 -2.50 -16.90
C GLN A 78 6.45 -3.25 -17.25
N TYR A 79 5.45 -3.18 -16.37
CA TYR A 79 4.15 -3.83 -16.52
C TYR A 79 3.04 -2.85 -16.10
N ASP A 80 2.21 -2.42 -17.05
CA ASP A 80 1.30 -1.28 -16.85
C ASP A 80 -0.03 -1.60 -16.12
N ASP A 81 -0.16 -2.75 -15.44
CA ASP A 81 -1.47 -3.23 -14.98
C ASP A 81 -1.71 -3.28 -13.46
N PHE A 82 -0.68 -3.06 -12.62
CA PHE A 82 -0.76 -3.22 -11.15
C PHE A 82 -1.85 -2.39 -10.47
N GLY A 83 -2.12 -1.18 -10.96
CA GLY A 83 -3.12 -0.29 -10.35
C GLY A 83 -2.68 0.19 -8.95
N LEU A 84 -3.46 -0.13 -7.91
CA LEU A 84 -3.10 0.21 -6.53
C LEU A 84 -2.26 -0.91 -5.91
N ILE A 85 -1.04 -0.57 -5.50
CA ILE A 85 -0.14 -1.46 -4.76
C ILE A 85 0.03 -0.95 -3.34
N VAL A 86 0.45 -1.82 -2.43
CA VAL A 86 0.94 -1.38 -1.13
C VAL A 86 2.30 -0.70 -1.34
N HIS A 87 2.37 0.58 -0.98
CA HIS A 87 3.65 1.26 -0.79
C HIS A 87 4.25 0.86 0.54
N GLY A 88 3.46 0.85 1.62
CA GLY A 88 3.95 0.49 2.95
C GLY A 88 2.92 0.65 4.06
N PHE A 89 3.32 0.27 5.28
CA PHE A 89 2.51 0.41 6.49
C PHE A 89 3.27 1.18 7.56
N TRP A 90 3.07 2.48 7.56
CA TRP A 90 3.97 3.39 8.25
C TRP A 90 3.59 3.53 9.71
N ALA A 91 4.56 3.28 10.60
CA ALA A 91 4.50 3.76 11.97
C ALA A 91 4.39 5.29 11.98
N GLN A 92 3.41 5.81 12.71
CA GLN A 92 3.16 7.24 12.82
C GLN A 92 2.96 7.65 14.28
N SER A 93 3.29 8.91 14.55
CA SER A 93 3.18 9.55 15.85
C SER A 93 2.17 10.68 15.77
N ARG A 94 1.31 10.81 16.79
CA ARG A 94 0.35 11.91 16.90
C ARG A 94 1.02 13.22 17.32
N SER A 95 2.20 13.16 17.93
CA SER A 95 2.96 14.36 18.32
C SER A 95 3.83 14.91 17.19
N ALA A 96 3.94 14.19 16.07
CA ALA A 96 4.65 14.66 14.89
C ALA A 96 3.93 15.86 14.25
N LYS A 97 4.65 16.96 14.09
CA LYS A 97 4.21 18.20 13.44
C LYS A 97 4.60 18.27 11.96
N ASN A 98 5.45 17.35 11.50
CA ASN A 98 5.85 17.22 10.11
C ASN A 98 6.37 15.80 9.81
N LEU A 99 6.62 15.54 8.53
CA LEU A 99 7.05 14.22 8.03
C LEU A 99 8.35 13.68 8.67
N ARG A 100 9.21 14.54 9.22
CA ARG A 100 10.50 14.15 9.82
C ARG A 100 10.39 13.73 11.29
N GLN A 101 9.23 13.94 11.91
CA GLN A 101 9.01 13.63 13.33
C GLN A 101 8.26 12.31 13.55
N HIS A 102 7.87 11.62 12.48
CA HIS A 102 7.35 10.26 12.58
C HIS A 102 8.48 9.25 12.82
N PRO A 103 8.21 8.14 13.55
CA PRO A 103 9.20 7.10 13.82
C PRO A 103 9.75 6.50 12.51
N ARG A 104 11.08 6.49 12.36
CA ARG A 104 11.77 5.96 11.18
C ARG A 104 13.14 5.38 11.53
N ASN A 105 13.51 4.30 10.84
CA ASN A 105 14.82 3.62 10.97
C ASN A 105 15.14 3.28 12.44
N CYS A 106 14.18 2.71 13.18
CA CYS A 106 14.26 2.63 14.64
C CYS A 106 15.20 1.53 15.15
N ARG A 107 15.48 0.51 14.35
CA ARG A 107 16.48 -0.54 14.62
C ARG A 107 17.16 -0.95 13.31
N ASN A 108 18.37 -1.48 13.41
CA ASN A 108 19.02 -2.14 12.27
C ASN A 108 18.19 -3.35 11.83
N ALA A 109 18.18 -3.59 10.53
CA ALA A 109 17.49 -4.71 9.90
C ALA A 109 18.45 -5.43 8.97
N GLU A 110 18.47 -6.74 9.04
CA GLU A 110 19.18 -7.57 8.08
C GLU A 110 18.40 -7.67 6.76
N PRO A 111 19.06 -7.99 5.64
CA PRO A 111 18.39 -8.30 4.38
C PRO A 111 17.34 -9.40 4.56
N LEU A 112 16.14 -9.16 4.05
CA LEU A 112 15.04 -10.10 4.11
C LEU A 112 15.36 -11.35 3.29
N PRO A 113 15.01 -12.57 3.75
CA PRO A 113 15.09 -13.76 2.92
C PRO A 113 14.22 -13.62 1.66
N LEU A 114 14.72 -14.09 0.50
CA LEU A 114 13.98 -14.02 -0.75
C LEU A 114 12.60 -14.71 -0.69
N ILE A 115 12.46 -15.75 0.14
CA ILE A 115 11.18 -16.43 0.35
C ILE A 115 10.12 -15.50 0.98
N THR A 116 10.53 -14.65 1.93
CA THR A 116 9.66 -13.63 2.54
C THR A 116 9.25 -12.60 1.50
N ILE A 117 10.19 -12.12 0.69
CA ILE A 117 9.90 -11.17 -0.40
C ILE A 117 8.88 -11.76 -1.39
N LYS A 118 9.12 -12.99 -1.87
CA LYS A 118 8.25 -13.68 -2.83
C LYS A 118 6.81 -13.78 -2.37
N ARG A 119 6.60 -14.08 -1.08
CA ARG A 119 5.26 -14.21 -0.50
C ARG A 119 4.44 -12.91 -0.59
N HIS A 120 5.10 -11.77 -0.42
CA HIS A 120 4.45 -10.46 -0.31
C HIS A 120 4.56 -9.61 -1.60
N PHE A 121 5.30 -10.10 -2.59
CA PHE A 121 5.60 -9.38 -3.83
C PHE A 121 4.37 -8.90 -4.60
N CYS A 122 3.30 -9.70 -4.60
CA CYS A 122 2.10 -9.39 -5.36
C CYS A 122 1.36 -8.14 -4.88
N MET A 123 1.48 -7.81 -3.59
CA MET A 123 0.96 -6.55 -3.05
C MET A 123 1.99 -5.42 -3.07
N MET A 124 3.29 -5.74 -3.08
CA MET A 124 4.41 -4.80 -3.06
C MET A 124 5.45 -5.18 -4.13
N PRO A 125 5.21 -4.86 -5.42
CA PRO A 125 5.93 -5.45 -6.55
C PRO A 125 7.30 -4.81 -6.82
N ASP A 126 8.15 -4.77 -5.79
CA ASP A 126 9.59 -4.47 -5.89
C ASP A 126 10.31 -4.98 -4.63
N GLU A 127 11.40 -5.73 -4.80
CA GLU A 127 12.17 -6.30 -3.69
C GLU A 127 12.79 -5.22 -2.80
N SER A 128 13.30 -4.14 -3.41
CA SER A 128 13.88 -3.02 -2.69
C SER A 128 12.81 -2.21 -1.95
N LEU A 129 11.58 -2.17 -2.45
CA LEU A 129 10.46 -1.55 -1.72
C LEU A 129 10.15 -2.34 -0.45
N ILE A 130 9.98 -3.66 -0.55
CA ILE A 130 9.65 -4.52 0.60
C ILE A 130 10.73 -4.38 1.69
N GLN A 131 12.00 -4.46 1.29
CA GLN A 131 13.14 -4.30 2.17
C GLN A 131 13.19 -2.91 2.83
N ALA A 132 13.11 -1.84 2.04
CA ALA A 132 13.21 -0.48 2.54
C ALA A 132 12.06 -0.11 3.51
N GLU A 133 10.85 -0.60 3.24
CA GLU A 133 9.70 -0.38 4.11
C GLU A 133 9.81 -1.12 5.44
N TRP A 134 10.40 -2.32 5.44
CA TRP A 134 10.74 -3.00 6.68
C TRP A 134 11.75 -2.20 7.50
N GLU A 135 12.92 -1.90 6.93
CA GLU A 135 13.99 -1.14 7.58
C GLU A 135 13.49 0.18 8.16
N LYS A 136 12.78 0.95 7.33
CA LYS A 136 12.42 2.34 7.64
C LYS A 136 11.22 2.43 8.56
N HIS A 137 10.20 1.59 8.35
CA HIS A 137 8.90 1.75 8.99
C HIS A 137 8.54 0.56 9.88
N GLY A 138 8.78 -0.67 9.44
CA GLY A 138 8.47 -1.87 10.20
C GLY A 138 9.27 -2.00 11.51
N THR A 139 10.58 -1.68 11.47
CA THR A 139 11.47 -1.75 12.64
C THR A 139 11.00 -0.86 13.81
N CYS A 140 10.15 0.13 13.57
CA CYS A 140 9.66 1.04 14.60
C CYS A 140 8.52 0.48 15.45
N SER A 141 7.90 -0.64 15.06
CA SER A 141 6.68 -1.11 15.76
C SER A 141 6.48 -2.61 15.78
N PHE A 142 7.19 -3.35 14.94
CA PHE A 142 7.07 -4.80 14.84
C PHE A 142 8.36 -5.44 15.29
N ARG A 143 8.30 -6.62 15.92
CA ARG A 143 9.50 -7.30 16.40
C ARG A 143 10.27 -7.97 15.26
N THR A 144 9.55 -8.45 14.25
CA THR A 144 10.09 -9.19 13.10
C THR A 144 9.50 -8.70 11.79
N ALA A 145 10.22 -8.91 10.68
CA ALA A 145 9.74 -8.56 9.35
C ALA A 145 8.50 -9.37 8.93
N ASP A 146 8.44 -10.65 9.30
CA ASP A 146 7.27 -11.47 9.00
C ASP A 146 6.02 -10.93 9.72
N GLU A 147 6.14 -10.49 10.97
CA GLU A 147 5.03 -9.85 11.69
C GLU A 147 4.54 -8.58 10.96
N TYR A 148 5.47 -7.76 10.49
CA TYR A 148 5.18 -6.54 9.73
C TYR A 148 4.47 -6.84 8.40
N LEU A 149 5.04 -7.71 7.57
CA LEU A 149 4.51 -8.02 6.24
C LEU A 149 3.21 -8.83 6.30
N ASN A 150 3.07 -9.75 7.26
CA ASN A 150 1.78 -10.44 7.50
C ASN A 150 0.70 -9.48 7.99
N THR A 151 1.08 -8.45 8.77
CA THR A 151 0.12 -7.41 9.19
C THR A 151 -0.34 -6.58 8.00
N ILE A 152 0.58 -6.20 7.10
CA ILE A 152 0.25 -5.54 5.83
C ILE A 152 -0.72 -6.39 5.02
N GLU A 153 -0.38 -7.67 4.80
CA GLU A 153 -1.21 -8.61 4.04
C GLU A 153 -2.63 -8.70 4.65
N LYS A 154 -2.72 -8.83 5.97
CA LYS A 154 -4.00 -8.87 6.69
C LYS A 154 -4.85 -7.62 6.48
N VAL A 155 -4.30 -6.42 6.65
CA VAL A 155 -5.08 -5.19 6.52
C VAL A 155 -5.40 -4.85 5.06
N PHE A 156 -4.51 -5.23 4.13
CA PHE A 156 -4.71 -5.02 2.70
C PHE A 156 -5.80 -5.95 2.15
N THR A 157 -5.75 -7.24 2.48
CA THR A 157 -6.74 -8.23 2.02
C THR A 157 -8.12 -8.04 2.65
N ALA A 158 -8.20 -7.44 3.84
CA ALA A 158 -9.47 -7.05 4.46
C ALA A 158 -10.12 -5.82 3.80
N LEU A 159 -9.37 -5.04 3.01
CA LEU A 159 -9.84 -3.86 2.31
C LEU A 159 -10.30 -4.22 0.89
N THR A 160 -11.55 -3.92 0.56
CA THR A 160 -12.05 -4.07 -0.81
C THR A 160 -11.54 -2.91 -1.65
N ILE A 161 -10.54 -3.18 -2.51
CA ILE A 161 -9.99 -2.20 -3.43
C ILE A 161 -10.94 -2.01 -4.61
N PRO A 162 -11.53 -0.82 -4.81
CA PRO A 162 -12.36 -0.56 -5.98
C PRO A 162 -11.51 -0.51 -7.25
N ASP A 163 -12.07 -0.97 -8.36
CA ASP A 163 -11.52 -0.63 -9.67
C ASP A 163 -11.76 0.87 -9.92
N ILE A 164 -10.66 1.62 -9.96
CA ILE A 164 -10.67 3.07 -10.20
C ILE A 164 -10.07 3.45 -11.54
N LYS A 165 -9.65 2.47 -12.38
CA LYS A 165 -9.00 2.73 -13.67
C LYS A 165 -9.88 3.61 -14.55
N TYR A 166 -11.18 3.30 -14.61
CA TYR A 166 -12.14 4.07 -15.40
C TYR A 166 -12.35 5.51 -14.86
N LEU A 167 -12.30 5.70 -13.54
CA LEU A 167 -12.48 7.02 -12.92
C LEU A 167 -11.32 7.96 -13.25
N LEU A 168 -10.12 7.41 -13.40
CA LEU A 168 -8.91 8.19 -13.65
C LEU A 168 -8.81 8.70 -15.09
N HIS A 169 -9.68 8.22 -15.99
CA HIS A 169 -9.87 8.81 -17.32
C HIS A 169 -10.84 10.02 -17.32
N ASP A 170 -11.61 10.25 -16.24
CA ASP A 170 -12.51 11.40 -16.15
C ASP A 170 -11.71 12.70 -15.98
N LYS A 171 -11.87 13.64 -16.92
CA LYS A 171 -11.24 14.97 -16.85
C LYS A 171 -11.65 15.78 -15.60
N ARG A 172 -12.74 15.39 -14.94
CA ARG A 172 -13.30 15.97 -13.71
C ARG A 172 -13.01 15.12 -12.48
N ILE A 173 -11.99 14.25 -12.52
CA ILE A 173 -11.60 13.45 -11.37
C ILE A 173 -11.19 14.33 -10.19
N THR A 174 -11.59 13.94 -8.98
CA THR A 174 -11.26 14.65 -7.73
C THR A 174 -10.96 13.64 -6.63
N GLN A 175 -10.24 14.10 -5.59
CA GLN A 175 -10.01 13.31 -4.37
C GLN A 175 -11.32 12.80 -3.75
N TYR A 176 -12.41 13.57 -3.86
CA TYR A 176 -13.72 13.21 -3.32
C TYR A 176 -14.33 12.02 -4.07
N LYS A 177 -14.24 11.99 -5.41
CA LYS A 177 -14.76 10.89 -6.22
C LYS A 177 -14.05 9.57 -5.89
N ILE A 178 -12.72 9.58 -5.80
CA ILE A 178 -11.94 8.40 -5.40
C ILE A 178 -12.32 7.96 -3.98
N LYS A 179 -12.33 8.91 -3.03
CA LYS A 179 -12.71 8.63 -1.64
C LYS A 179 -14.11 8.02 -1.53
N LYS A 180 -15.08 8.56 -2.27
CA LYS A 180 -16.47 8.08 -2.26
C LYS A 180 -16.56 6.61 -2.63
N VAL A 181 -15.91 6.20 -3.73
CA VAL A 181 -15.96 4.80 -4.18
C VAL A 181 -15.27 3.85 -3.19
N PHE A 182 -14.18 4.29 -2.55
CA PHE A 182 -13.57 3.53 -1.45
C PHE A 182 -14.53 3.30 -0.27
N LEU A 183 -15.26 4.34 0.14
CA LEU A 183 -16.21 4.25 1.25
C LEU A 183 -17.44 3.39 0.88
N GLU A 184 -17.92 3.47 -0.36
CA GLU A 184 -19.01 2.62 -0.86
C GLU A 184 -18.66 1.14 -0.84
N LYS A 185 -17.41 0.78 -1.16
CA LYS A 185 -16.93 -0.61 -1.12
C LYS A 185 -16.52 -1.09 0.27
N ASN A 186 -16.30 -0.18 1.22
CA ASN A 186 -15.84 -0.51 2.57
C ASN A 186 -16.71 0.20 3.63
N PRO A 187 -17.94 -0.29 3.91
CA PRO A 187 -18.90 0.40 4.79
C PRO A 187 -18.43 0.61 6.23
N SER A 188 -17.44 -0.16 6.70
CA SER A 188 -16.83 0.01 8.02
C SER A 188 -15.78 1.11 8.08
N LEU A 189 -15.29 1.60 6.93
CA LEU A 189 -14.34 2.69 6.80
C LEU A 189 -15.09 4.03 6.73
N ARG A 190 -14.67 5.00 7.55
CA ARG A 190 -15.27 6.34 7.63
C ARG A 190 -14.42 7.37 6.89
N ALA A 191 -15.06 8.47 6.46
CA ALA A 191 -14.42 9.51 5.64
C ALA A 191 -13.19 10.19 6.27
N ASN A 192 -13.10 10.19 7.60
CA ASN A 192 -11.98 10.72 8.38
C ASN A 192 -10.85 9.70 8.64
N GLN A 193 -11.02 8.45 8.21
CA GLN A 193 -10.05 7.35 8.38
C GLN A 193 -9.29 7.03 7.07
N ILE A 194 -9.61 7.78 6.01
CA ILE A 194 -9.02 7.67 4.69
C ILE A 194 -8.56 9.05 4.19
N ILE A 195 -7.38 9.11 3.58
CA ILE A 195 -6.86 10.27 2.87
C ILE A 195 -6.59 9.86 1.42
N VAL A 196 -6.87 10.77 0.48
CA VAL A 196 -6.57 10.57 -0.94
C VAL A 196 -5.69 11.73 -1.38
N HIS A 197 -4.52 11.42 -1.92
CA HIS A 197 -3.60 12.42 -2.42
C HIS A 197 -3.60 12.46 -3.95
N MET A 198 -3.77 13.67 -4.48
CA MET A 198 -3.74 13.94 -5.92
C MET A 198 -2.61 14.93 -6.22
N LYS A 199 -1.89 14.73 -7.32
CA LYS A 199 -0.97 15.71 -7.90
C LYS A 199 -1.57 16.21 -9.20
N GLY A 200 -2.21 17.38 -9.15
CA GLY A 200 -3.09 17.82 -10.24
C GLY A 200 -4.24 16.82 -10.41
N LYS A 201 -4.29 16.12 -11.56
CA LYS A 201 -5.29 15.09 -11.85
C LYS A 201 -4.77 13.66 -11.66
N ASP A 202 -3.50 13.50 -11.35
CA ASP A 202 -2.89 12.19 -11.15
C ASP A 202 -3.11 11.75 -9.69
N LEU A 203 -3.65 10.55 -9.49
CA LEU A 203 -3.74 9.94 -8.17
C LEU A 203 -2.34 9.54 -7.71
N VAL A 204 -1.90 10.02 -6.54
CA VAL A 204 -0.59 9.66 -5.98
C VAL A 204 -0.73 8.42 -5.11
N ASP A 205 -1.58 8.53 -4.08
CA ASP A 205 -1.82 7.46 -3.13
C ASP A 205 -3.18 7.59 -2.43
N VAL A 206 -3.62 6.47 -1.86
CA VAL A 206 -4.73 6.38 -0.92
C VAL A 206 -4.18 5.86 0.40
N GLN A 207 -4.48 6.55 1.49
CA GLN A 207 -3.96 6.24 2.82
C GLN A 207 -5.10 5.87 3.76
N ILE A 208 -4.95 4.77 4.50
CA ILE A 208 -5.93 4.31 5.48
C ILE A 208 -5.25 4.23 6.84
N CYS A 209 -5.86 4.81 7.86
CA CYS A 209 -5.25 4.86 9.19
C CYS A 209 -5.85 3.81 10.14
N TYR A 210 -4.97 3.16 10.90
CA TYR A 210 -5.30 2.13 11.86
C TYR A 210 -4.73 2.48 13.23
N ASP A 211 -5.45 2.16 14.30
CA ASP A 211 -4.88 2.18 15.65
C ASP A 211 -3.92 0.99 15.86
N LEU A 212 -3.27 0.94 17.02
CA LEU A 212 -2.33 -0.14 17.34
C LEU A 212 -2.99 -1.52 17.48
N LYS A 213 -4.33 -1.59 17.52
CA LYS A 213 -5.13 -2.82 17.51
C LYS A 213 -5.66 -3.16 16.12
N LEU A 214 -5.17 -2.48 15.08
CA LEU A 214 -5.56 -2.64 13.68
C LEU A 214 -7.03 -2.34 13.41
N LYS A 215 -7.66 -1.48 14.22
CA LYS A 215 -8.99 -0.93 13.93
C LYS A 215 -8.85 0.39 13.20
N TYR A 216 -9.76 0.68 12.27
CA TYR A 216 -9.76 1.98 11.61
C TYR A 216 -9.81 3.12 12.63
N THR A 217 -8.94 4.11 12.46
CA THR A 217 -8.87 5.31 13.30
C THR A 217 -8.80 6.56 12.43
N THR A 218 -9.15 7.71 13.00
CA THR A 218 -9.01 9.01 12.33
C THR A 218 -7.57 9.19 11.85
N CYS A 219 -7.40 9.56 10.58
CA CYS A 219 -6.12 10.02 10.06
C CYS A 219 -5.86 11.46 10.51
N PRO A 220 -4.79 11.72 11.28
CA PRO A 220 -4.38 13.09 11.59
C PRO A 220 -4.04 13.86 10.31
N ARG A 221 -4.38 15.14 10.29
CA ARG A 221 -3.92 16.11 9.27
C ARG A 221 -2.85 16.96 9.94
N TYR A 222 -1.67 17.04 9.34
CA TYR A 222 -0.56 17.89 9.77
C TYR A 222 -0.04 18.67 8.58
#